data_AF-F1W3I7-F1
#
_entry.id   AF-F1W3I7-F1
#
_cell.length_a   1.000
_cell.length_b   1.000
_cell.length_c   1.000
_cell.angle_alpha   90.00
_cell.angle_beta   90.00
_cell.angle_gamma   90.00
#
_symmetry.space_group_name_H-M   'P 1'
#
loop_
_entity.id
_entity.type
_entity.pdbx_description
1 polymer ?
#
loop_
_entity_poly.entity_id
_entity_poly.type
_entity_poly.pdbx_seq_one_letter_code
_entity_poly.pdbx_strand_id
1 'polypeptide(L)' 'MTYVIGKARLSAQTFPDLAPGLAVVDNRLLGICGDARALAISTLLVDGVPLTPAQLQQNMSGNTN' A
#
# COMPACT_ATOMS: atom_id res chain seq x y z
N MET A 1 7.91 -3.39 -13.61
CA MET A 1 8.18 -3.18 -12.18
C MET A 1 7.12 -3.94 -11.41
N THR A 2 7.53 -4.91 -10.59
CA THR A 2 6.62 -5.80 -9.88
C THR A 2 6.64 -5.47 -8.40
N TYR A 3 5.46 -5.22 -7.83
CA TYR A 3 5.29 -5.00 -6.40
C TYR A 3 4.86 -6.30 -5.73
N VAL A 4 5.57 -6.71 -4.67
CA VAL A 4 5.31 -7.95 -3.93
C VAL A 4 5.11 -7.63 -2.46
N ILE A 5 3.97 -8.04 -1.90
CA ILE A 5 3.73 -7.96 -0.46
C ILE A 5 4.53 -9.10 0.19
N GLY A 6 5.55 -8.74 0.98
CA GLY A 6 6.34 -9.71 1.73
C GLY A 6 5.67 -10.10 3.05
N LYS A 7 5.13 -9.12 3.78
CA LYS A 7 4.42 -9.35 5.05
C LYS A 7 3.29 -8.36 5.24
N ALA A 8 2.11 -8.87 5.53
CA ALA A 8 0.94 -8.08 5.86
C ALA A 8 0.08 -8.80 6.90
N ARG A 9 -0.80 -8.03 7.54
CA ARG A 9 -1.88 -8.55 8.38
C ARG A 9 -3.19 -7.89 7.97
N LEU A 10 -4.30 -8.52 8.27
CA LEU A 10 -5.59 -7.86 8.15
C LEU A 10 -5.64 -6.68 9.13
N SER A 11 -6.02 -5.50 8.63
CA SER A 11 -6.25 -4.32 9.45
C SER A 11 -7.48 -4.53 10.33
N ALA A 12 -7.41 -4.06 11.57
CA ALA A 12 -8.58 -3.96 12.44
C ALA A 12 -9.48 -2.76 12.07
N GLN A 13 -8.96 -1.82 11.27
CA GLN A 13 -9.65 -0.64 10.79
C GLN A 13 -10.10 -0.84 9.33
N THR A 14 -11.26 -0.28 9.00
CA THR A 14 -11.79 -0.17 7.63
C THR A 14 -11.57 1.24 7.09
N PHE A 15 -11.46 1.36 5.77
CA PHE A 15 -11.19 2.62 5.09
C PHE A 15 -12.18 2.81 3.92
N PRO A 16 -13.44 3.19 4.21
CA PRO A 16 -14.50 3.27 3.20
C PRO A 16 -14.26 4.36 2.16
N ASP A 17 -13.55 5.42 2.53
CA ASP A 17 -13.29 6.58 1.66
C ASP A 17 -12.07 6.38 0.73
N LEU A 18 -11.35 5.26 0.86
CA LEU A 18 -10.19 4.97 0.03
C LEU A 18 -10.57 4.06 -1.13
N ALA A 19 -10.06 4.40 -2.31
CA ALA A 19 -10.20 3.56 -3.48
C ALA A 19 -9.44 2.22 -3.28
N PRO A 20 -9.96 1.10 -3.83
CA PRO A 20 -9.26 -0.17 -3.83
C PRO A 20 -7.87 -0.06 -4.46
N GLY A 21 -6.87 -0.70 -3.85
CA GLY A 21 -5.48 -0.65 -4.33
C GLY A 21 -4.46 -0.41 -3.22
N LEU A 22 -3.27 0.05 -3.59
CA LEU A 22 -2.19 0.39 -2.66
C LEU A 22 -2.33 1.86 -2.24
N ALA A 23 -2.33 2.11 -0.93
CA ALA A 23 -2.43 3.43 -0.34
C ALA A 23 -1.36 3.64 0.74
N VAL A 24 -0.97 4.90 0.94
CA VAL A 24 -0.14 5.33 2.07
C VAL A 24 -0.98 6.22 2.96
N VAL A 25 -1.15 5.83 4.22
CA VAL A 25 -1.93 6.60 5.22
C VAL A 25 -1.12 6.65 6.52
N ASP A 26 -0.90 7.84 7.08
CA ASP A 26 -0.10 8.03 8.30
C ASP A 26 1.24 7.30 8.28
N ASN A 27 1.96 7.39 7.15
CA ASN A 27 3.23 6.70 6.92
C ASN A 27 3.15 5.16 7.06
N ARG A 28 1.98 4.58 6.78
CA ARG A 28 1.75 3.12 6.74
C ARG A 28 1.30 2.70 5.35
N LEU A 29 1.76 1.54 4.92
CA LEU A 29 1.33 0.92 3.68
C LEU A 29 0.05 0.12 3.92
N LEU A 30 -0.98 0.40 3.12
CA LEU A 30 -2.26 -0.27 3.16
C LEU A 30 -2.59 -0.85 1.78
N GLY A 31 -3.09 -2.08 1.75
CA GLY A 31 -3.78 -2.64 0.59
C GLY A 31 -5.28 -2.59 0.83
N ILE A 32 -5.97 -1.65 0.20
CA ILE A 32 -7.42 -1.48 0.31
C ILE A 32 -8.12 -2.52 -0.57
N CYS A 33 -8.95 -3.35 0.07
CA CYS A 33 -9.77 -4.35 -0.59
C CYS A 33 -11.10 -3.73 -1.06
N GLY A 34 -11.77 -4.40 -2.01
CA GLY A 34 -13.05 -3.92 -2.57
C GLY A 34 -14.23 -3.90 -1.59
N ASP A 35 -14.05 -4.39 -0.36
CA ASP A 35 -15.03 -4.43 0.73
C ASP A 35 -14.72 -3.40 1.84
N ALA A 36 -13.91 -2.38 1.53
CA ALA A 36 -13.41 -1.36 2.46
C ALA A 36 -12.52 -1.89 3.61
N ARG A 37 -12.22 -3.20 3.65
CA ARG A 37 -11.20 -3.73 4.56
C ARG A 37 -9.82 -3.45 3.99
N ALA A 38 -8.81 -3.48 4.84
CA ALA A 38 -7.44 -3.23 4.42
C ALA A 38 -6.49 -4.30 4.92
N LEU A 39 -5.43 -4.55 4.14
CA LEU A 39 -4.22 -5.22 4.59
C LEU A 39 -3.25 -4.16 5.12
N ALA A 40 -2.89 -4.25 6.40
CA ALA A 40 -1.79 -3.48 6.95
C ALA A 40 -0.46 -4.14 6.54
N ILE A 41 0.23 -3.53 5.58
CA ILE A 41 1.45 -4.05 4.97
C ILE A 41 2.65 -3.60 5.79
N SER A 42 3.41 -4.57 6.30
CA SER A 42 4.65 -4.33 7.04
C SER A 42 5.89 -4.40 6.16
N THR A 43 5.82 -5.15 5.05
CA THR A 43 6.91 -5.27 4.08
C THR A 43 6.34 -5.31 2.68
N LEU A 44 6.73 -4.35 1.86
CA LEU A 44 6.45 -4.29 0.43
C LEU A 44 7.80 -4.28 -0.31
N LEU A 45 7.91 -5.07 -1.36
CA LEU A 45 9.10 -5.17 -2.19
C LEU A 45 8.80 -4.62 -3.58
N VAL A 46 9.77 -3.95 -4.19
CA VAL A 46 9.78 -3.61 -5.60
C VAL A 46 10.99 -4.26 -6.25
N ASP A 47 10.74 -5.14 -7.22
CA ASP A 47 11.80 -5.92 -7.90
C ASP A 47 12.77 -6.60 -6.91
N GLY A 48 12.24 -7.08 -5.78
CA GLY A 48 12.97 -7.78 -4.72
C GLY A 48 13.55 -6.90 -3.61
N VAL A 49 13.51 -5.57 -3.74
CA VAL A 49 14.08 -4.62 -2.76
C VAL A 49 12.98 -4.07 -1.84
N PRO A 50 13.18 -4.04 -0.50
CA PRO A 50 12.24 -3.41 0.42
C PRO A 50 12.00 -1.94 0.11
N LEU A 51 10.73 -1.57 0.10
CA LEU A 51 10.27 -0.23 -0.22
C LEU A 51 9.62 0.42 1.01
N THR A 52 9.95 1.69 1.23
CA THR A 52 9.39 2.52 2.30
C THR A 52 8.10 3.22 1.87
N PRO A 53 7.21 3.62 2.81
CA PRO A 53 5.99 4.35 2.47
C PRO A 53 6.24 5.63 1.65
N ALA A 54 7.28 6.39 1.97
CA ALA A 54 7.64 7.61 1.24
C ALA A 54 8.05 7.32 -0.21
N GLN A 55 8.82 6.24 -0.44
CA GLN A 55 9.17 5.80 -1.79
C GLN A 55 7.94 5.33 -2.58
N LEU A 56 6.95 4.70 -1.92
CA LEU A 56 5.71 4.32 -2.61
C LEU A 56 4.96 5.57 -3.07
N GLN A 57 4.86 6.57 -2.19
CA GLN A 57 4.19 7.83 -2.49
C GLN A 57 4.84 8.52 -3.70
N GLN A 58 6.17 8.57 -3.74
CA GLN A 58 6.93 9.12 -4.87
C GLN A 58 6.65 8.35 -6.17
N ASN A 59 6.68 7.02 -6.12
CA ASN A 59 6.42 6.17 -7.29
C ASN A 59 4.98 6.32 -7.81
N MET A 60 4.00 6.54 -6.93
CA MET A 60 2.58 6.74 -7.29
C MET A 60 2.29 8.17 -7.75
N SER A 61 3.02 9.17 -7.25
CA SER A 61 2.92 10.56 -7.71
C SER A 61 3.51 10.81 -9.11
N GLY A 62 4.20 9.81 -9.68
CA GLY A 62 4.72 9.85 -11.05
C GLY A 62 3.68 9.67 -12.16
N ASN A 63 2.38 9.61 -11.84
CA ASN A 63 1.30 9.46 -12.81
C ASN A 63 0.35 10.67 -12.84
N THR A 64 0.89 11.83 -13.19
CA THR A 64 0.11 12.98 -13.68
C THR A 64 0.66 13.41 -15.05
N ASN A 65 0.17 12.78 -16.11
CA ASN A 65 0.10 13.34 -17.46
C ASN A 65 -1.36 13.26 -17.91
#